data_AF-Q64DX8-F1
#
_entry.id   AF-Q64DX8-F1
#
_cell.length_a   1.000
_cell.length_b   1.000
_cell.length_c   1.000
_cell.angle_alpha   90.00
_cell.angle_beta   90.00
_cell.angle_gamma   90.00
#
_symmetry.space_group_name_H-M   'P 1'
#
loop_
_entity.id
_entity.type
_entity.pdbx_description
1 polymer ?
#
loop_
_entity_poly.entity_id
_entity_poly.type
_entity_poly.pdbx_seq_one_letter_code
_entity_poly.pdbx_strand_id
1 'polypeptide(L)'
;MALAEIDIGIEDKLLELVERIAKMQHRSKSEVIRDSISRYAKSFLTMEELKKIAIEKYSNGDMNFDELARIIGYEEALTFHVSSKTIKGSIELADKLFN
;
A
#
# COMPACT_ATOMS: atom_id res chain seq x y z
N MET A 1 -18.84 -20.46 4.75
CA MET A 1 -17.82 -19.91 3.82
C MET A 1 -16.93 -21.07 3.40
N ALA A 2 -16.70 -21.26 2.11
CA ALA A 2 -15.74 -22.26 1.65
C ALA A 2 -14.32 -21.78 1.99
N LEU A 3 -13.52 -22.64 2.61
CA LEU A 3 -12.11 -22.37 2.86
C LEU A 3 -11.32 -22.96 1.69
N ALA A 4 -10.50 -22.14 1.04
CA ALA A 4 -9.51 -22.63 0.09
C ALA A 4 -8.36 -23.30 0.87
N GLU A 5 -7.97 -24.49 0.44
CA GLU A 5 -6.79 -25.19 0.96
C GLU A 5 -5.57 -24.75 0.15
N ILE A 6 -4.51 -24.33 0.83
CA ILE A 6 -3.26 -23.89 0.22
C ILE A 6 -2.10 -24.59 0.91
N ASP A 7 -1.08 -24.95 0.15
CA ASP A 7 0.21 -25.41 0.68
C ASP A 7 1.23 -24.27 0.56
N ILE A 8 1.96 -24.00 1.64
CA ILE A 8 2.90 -22.88 1.73
C ILE A 8 4.23 -23.33 2.34
N GLY A 9 5.32 -22.99 1.67
CA GLY A 9 6.66 -23.10 2.25
C GLY A 9 6.91 -21.93 3.20
N ILE A 10 7.31 -22.22 4.44
CA ILE A 10 7.74 -21.21 5.41
C ILE A 10 9.04 -21.66 6.07
N GLU A 11 9.88 -20.69 6.44
CA GLU A 11 11.12 -20.96 7.15
C GLU A 11 10.87 -21.60 8.52
N ASP A 12 11.71 -22.56 8.92
CA ASP A 12 11.56 -23.31 10.18
C ASP A 12 11.45 -22.39 11.40
N LYS A 13 12.30 -21.35 11.45
CA LYS A 13 12.28 -20.37 12.54
C LYS A 13 10.94 -19.63 12.64
N LEU A 14 10.31 -19.35 11.50
CA LEU A 14 9.00 -18.69 11.49
C LEU A 14 7.91 -19.67 11.93
N LEU A 15 7.98 -20.93 11.50
CA LEU A 15 7.07 -21.98 11.95
C LEU A 15 7.12 -22.17 13.47
N GLU A 16 8.32 -22.18 14.07
CA GLU A 16 8.48 -22.26 15.54
C GLU A 16 7.79 -21.10 16.26
N LEU A 17 7.88 -19.88 15.73
CA LEU A 17 7.20 -18.70 16.29
C LEU A 17 5.68 -18.85 16.18
N VAL A 18 5.18 -19.28 15.02
CA VAL A 18 3.74 -19.53 14.81
C VAL A 18 3.23 -20.60 15.79
N GLU A 19 3.98 -21.68 16.00
CA GLU A 19 3.63 -22.74 16.95
C GLU A 19 3.55 -22.23 18.38
N ARG A 20 4.50 -21.39 18.79
CA ARG A 20 4.49 -20.76 20.12
C ARG A 20 3.26 -19.87 20.30
N ILE A 21 2.95 -19.03 19.31
CA ILE A 21 1.77 -18.14 19.33
C ILE A 21 0.47 -18.97 19.38
N ALA A 22 0.37 -20.00 18.54
CA ALA A 22 -0.77 -20.91 18.49
C ALA A 22 -1.03 -21.57 19.85
N LYS A 23 0.02 -22.07 20.50
CA LYS A 23 -0.06 -22.63 21.87
C LYS A 23 -0.51 -21.59 22.90
N MET A 24 0.09 -20.39 22.88
CA MET A 24 -0.26 -19.31 23.80
C MET A 24 -1.70 -18.82 23.65
N GLN A 25 -2.25 -18.85 22.43
CA GLN A 25 -3.62 -18.39 22.15
C GLN A 25 -4.65 -19.51 22.16
N HIS A 26 -4.26 -20.77 22.37
CA HIS A 26 -5.12 -21.95 22.23
C HIS A 26 -5.81 -22.03 20.86
N ARG A 27 -5.06 -21.76 19.78
CA ARG A 27 -5.54 -21.76 18.39
C ARG A 27 -4.71 -22.71 17.53
N SER A 28 -5.23 -23.09 16.36
CA SER A 28 -4.45 -23.83 15.37
C SER A 28 -3.42 -22.94 14.66
N LYS A 29 -2.33 -23.56 14.15
CA LYS A 29 -1.35 -22.87 13.30
C LYS A 29 -2.02 -22.19 12.10
N SER A 30 -2.93 -22.89 11.43
CA SER A 30 -3.65 -22.38 10.26
C SER A 30 -4.51 -21.17 10.59
N GLU A 31 -5.13 -21.11 11.78
CA GLU A 31 -5.85 -19.92 12.23
C GLU A 31 -4.93 -18.73 12.44
N VAL A 32 -3.78 -18.93 13.10
CA VAL A 32 -2.80 -17.87 13.32
C VAL A 32 -2.27 -17.33 11.99
N ILE A 33 -1.89 -18.22 11.07
CA ILE A 33 -1.36 -17.83 9.75
C ILE A 33 -2.44 -17.10 8.94
N ARG A 34 -3.66 -17.63 8.87
CA ARG A 34 -4.76 -17.02 8.11
C ARG A 34 -5.11 -15.64 8.64
N ASP A 35 -5.16 -15.46 9.95
CA ASP A 35 -5.39 -14.15 10.55
C ASP A 35 -4.29 -13.16 10.19
N SER A 36 -3.02 -13.57 10.28
CA SER A 36 -1.88 -12.72 9.94
C SER A 36 -1.90 -12.29 8.48
N ILE A 37 -2.13 -13.21 7.55
CA ILE A 37 -2.27 -12.92 6.12
C ILE A 37 -3.45 -11.97 5.88
N SER A 38 -4.60 -12.23 6.52
CA SER A 38 -5.79 -11.38 6.39
C SER A 38 -5.55 -9.96 6.90
N ARG A 39 -4.84 -9.81 8.02
CA ARG A 39 -4.48 -8.50 8.57
C ARG A 39 -3.52 -7.77 7.65
N TYR A 40 -2.47 -8.46 7.19
CA TYR A 40 -1.51 -7.88 6.24
C TYR A 40 -2.20 -7.39 4.97
N ALA A 41 -3.01 -8.24 4.33
CA ALA A 41 -3.70 -7.87 3.09
C ALA A 41 -4.64 -6.66 3.28
N LYS A 42 -5.40 -6.62 4.38
CA LYS A 42 -6.26 -5.48 4.70
C LYS A 42 -5.45 -4.21 4.94
N SER A 43 -4.41 -4.28 5.77
CA SER A 43 -3.55 -3.14 6.07
C SER A 43 -2.84 -2.61 4.82
N PHE A 44 -2.38 -3.50 3.94
CA PHE A 44 -1.77 -3.12 2.67
C PHE A 44 -2.77 -2.39 1.76
N LEU A 45 -3.96 -2.95 1.55
CA LEU A 45 -4.99 -2.32 0.72
C LEU A 45 -5.42 -0.97 1.28
N THR A 46 -5.62 -0.86 2.60
CA THR A 46 -5.94 0.43 3.25
C THR A 46 -4.82 1.46 3.05
N MET A 47 -3.55 1.05 3.13
CA MET A 47 -2.43 1.96 2.86
C MET A 47 -2.46 2.46 1.42
N GLU A 48 -2.67 1.57 0.45
CA GLU A 48 -2.76 1.95 -0.96
C GLU A 48 -3.94 2.90 -1.24
N GLU A 49 -5.09 2.66 -0.60
CA GLU A 49 -6.24 3.58 -0.65
C GLU A 49 -5.90 4.97 -0.08
N LEU A 50 -5.19 5.02 1.06
CA LEU A 50 -4.73 6.27 1.65
C LEU A 50 -3.74 7.01 0.75
N LYS A 51 -2.78 6.31 0.13
CA LYS A 51 -1.86 6.90 -0.84
C LYS A 51 -2.61 7.52 -2.01
N LYS A 52 -3.59 6.81 -2.56
CA LYS A 52 -4.42 7.30 -3.66
C LYS A 52 -5.16 8.60 -3.29
N ILE A 53 -5.81 8.62 -2.12
CA ILE A 53 -6.50 9.82 -1.63
C ILE A 53 -5.53 11.00 -1.45
N ALA A 54 -4.33 10.74 -0.93
CA ALA A 54 -3.30 11.77 -0.76
C ALA A 54 -2.86 12.36 -2.11
N ILE A 55 -2.62 11.50 -3.11
CA ILE A 55 -2.28 11.92 -4.47
C ILE A 55 -3.39 12.78 -5.10
N GLU A 56 -4.65 12.38 -4.94
CA GLU A 56 -5.80 13.15 -5.44
C GLU A 56 -5.88 14.53 -4.78
N LYS A 57 -5.78 14.60 -3.45
CA LYS A 57 -5.77 15.87 -2.72
C LYS A 57 -4.61 16.78 -3.13
N TYR A 58 -3.42 16.22 -3.29
CA TYR A 58 -2.26 16.97 -3.76
C TYR A 58 -2.46 17.52 -5.16
N SER A 59 -3.01 16.71 -6.07
CA SER A 59 -3.30 17.10 -7.46
C SER A 59 -4.33 18.24 -7.53
N ASN A 60 -5.29 18.26 -6.60
CA ASN A 60 -6.30 19.31 -6.50
C ASN A 60 -5.80 20.57 -5.78
N GLY A 61 -4.60 20.54 -5.20
CA GLY A 61 -4.05 21.65 -4.40
C GLY A 61 -4.55 21.70 -2.96
N ASP A 62 -5.31 20.68 -2.51
CA ASP A 62 -5.83 20.55 -1.14
C ASP A 62 -4.77 20.01 -0.15
N MET A 63 -3.57 19.70 -0.64
CA MET A 63 -2.45 19.15 0.13
C MET A 63 -1.14 19.68 -0.44
N ASN A 64 -0.18 20.02 0.43
CA ASN A 64 1.15 20.44 0.00
C ASN A 64 2.12 19.27 -0.17
N PHE A 65 3.30 19.53 -0.72
CA PHE A 65 4.29 18.48 -1.02
C PHE A 65 4.80 17.76 0.24
N ASP A 66 5.06 18.50 1.33
CA ASP A 66 5.57 17.91 2.56
C ASP A 66 4.53 16.98 3.20
N GLU A 67 3.25 17.33 3.12
CA GLU A 67 2.14 16.48 3.56
C GLU A 67 2.03 15.21 2.72
N LEU A 68 2.16 15.31 1.39
CA LEU A 68 2.17 14.15 0.49
C LEU A 68 3.37 13.23 0.82
N ALA A 69 4.57 13.79 0.95
CA ALA A 69 5.80 13.06 1.23
C ALA A 69 5.77 12.31 2.57
N ARG A 70 5.03 12.82 3.56
CA ARG A 70 4.81 12.10 4.83
C ARG A 70 3.94 10.85 4.68
N ILE A 71 3.02 10.84 3.71
CA ILE A 71 2.07 9.73 3.51
C ILE A 71 2.65 8.67 2.58
N ILE A 72 3.19 9.09 1.43
CA ILE A 72 3.64 8.16 0.38
C ILE A 72 5.16 7.98 0.35
N GLY A 73 5.91 8.75 1.16
CA GLY A 73 7.36 8.77 1.13
C GLY A 73 7.93 9.82 0.18
N TYR A 74 9.10 10.34 0.51
CA TYR A 74 9.72 11.46 -0.22
C TYR A 74 10.02 11.12 -1.69
N GLU A 75 10.61 9.96 -1.97
CA GLU A 75 10.97 9.57 -3.33
C GLU A 75 9.73 9.38 -4.23
N GLU A 76 8.68 8.75 -3.69
CA GLU A 76 7.42 8.53 -4.40
C GLU A 76 6.72 9.88 -4.67
N ALA A 77 6.68 10.77 -3.67
CA ALA A 77 6.14 12.12 -3.80
C ALA A 77 6.92 12.98 -4.81
N LEU A 78 8.24 12.94 -4.79
CA LEU A 78 9.08 13.68 -5.73
C LEU A 78 8.86 13.19 -7.16
N THR A 79 8.82 11.87 -7.36
CA THR A 79 8.55 11.26 -8.67
C THR A 79 7.20 11.70 -9.21
N PHE A 80 6.16 11.69 -8.38
CA PHE A 80 4.83 12.16 -8.76
C PHE A 80 4.82 13.65 -9.08
N HIS A 81 5.45 14.50 -8.26
CA HIS A 81 5.50 15.94 -8.45
C HIS A 81 6.15 16.33 -9.78
N VAL A 82 7.31 15.75 -10.10
CA VAL A 82 8.03 16.03 -11.35
C VAL A 82 7.24 15.55 -12.55
N SER A 83 6.66 14.33 -12.47
CA SER A 83 5.88 13.76 -13.57
C SER A 83 4.61 14.57 -13.84
N SER A 84 3.84 14.92 -12.80
CA SER A 84 2.61 15.73 -12.93
C SER A 84 2.89 17.12 -13.52
N LYS A 85 3.97 17.79 -13.08
CA LYS A 85 4.39 19.09 -13.63
C LYS A 85 4.78 18.99 -15.10
N THR A 86 5.49 17.93 -15.48
CA THR A 86 5.91 17.68 -16.88
C THR A 86 4.71 17.43 -17.79
N ILE A 87 3.74 16.63 -17.33
CA ILE A 87 2.50 16.36 -18.06
C ILE A 87 1.70 17.64 -18.24
N LYS A 88 1.51 18.41 -17.16
CA LYS A 88 0.77 19.68 -17.20
C LYS A 88 1.40 20.67 -18.19
N GLY A 89 2.72 20.83 -18.15
CA GLY A 89 3.44 21.69 -19.10
C GLY A 89 3.31 21.23 -20.55
N SER A 90 3.30 19.92 -20.79
CA SER A 90 3.09 19.36 -22.13
C SER A 90 1.67 19.61 -22.66
N ILE A 91 0.65 19.48 -21.81
CA ILE A 91 -0.75 19.79 -22.15
C ILE A 91 -0.90 21.27 -22.48
N GLU A 92 -0.39 22.16 -21.62
CA GLU A 92 -0.43 23.61 -21.84
C GLU A 92 0.29 24.04 -23.13
N LEU A 93 1.36 23.33 -23.51
CA LEU A 93 2.04 23.56 -24.78
C LEU A 93 1.21 23.09 -25.97
N ALA A 94 0.60 21.91 -25.89
CA ALA A 94 -0.26 21.38 -26.95
C ALA A 94 -1.47 22.31 -27.19
N ASP A 95 -2.10 22.78 -26.12
CA ASP A 95 -3.23 23.72 -26.21
C ASP A 95 -2.84 25.03 -26.90
N LYS A 96 -1.59 25.50 -26.77
CA LYS A 96 -1.08 26.70 -27.46
C LYS A 96 -0.74 26.47 -28.93
N LEU A 97 -0.42 25.23 -29.31
CA LEU A 97 -0.02 24.88 -30.68
C LEU A 97 -1.22 24.51 -31.56
N PHE A 98 -2.31 24.03 -30.96
CA PHE A 98 -3.46 23.49 -31.67
C PHE A 98 -4.79 24.24 -31.42
N ASN A 99 -4.79 25.29 -30.58
CA ASN A 99 -5.85 26.32 -30.55
C ASN A 99 -5.32 27.65 -31.09
#